data_AF-H0EAY9-F1
#
_entry.id   AF-H0EAY9-F1
#
_cell.length_a   1.000
_cell.length_b   1.000
_cell.length_c   1.000
_cell.angle_alpha   90.00
_cell.angle_beta   90.00
_cell.angle_gamma   90.00
#
_symmetry.space_group_name_H-M   'P 1'
#
loop_
_entity.id
_entity.type
_entity.pdbx_description
1 polymer ?
#
loop_
_entity_poly.entity_id
_entity_poly.type
_entity_poly.pdbx_seq_one_letter_code
_entity_poly.pdbx_strand_id
1 'polypeptide(L)'
;MRLVVVVILVLSGVLITITTVRGWHLMQEARTLNIVFVAIHVVFVVQVLRWSRGVLPIAAGVAAFIAIFAGSSVSSWYERDASGYADASLSGQLGLVTIVILGVQIAVILVAITAFGQRWQEEVEQATPSTPAHAAAS
;
A
#
# COMPACT_ATOMS: atom_id res chain seq x y z
N MET A 1 5.73 14.34 -1.94
CA MET A 1 5.62 12.87 -1.76
C MET A 1 4.35 12.36 -1.13
N ARG A 2 3.68 13.11 -0.25
CA ARG A 2 2.53 12.56 0.50
C ARG A 2 1.38 12.12 -0.40
N LEU A 3 1.04 12.93 -1.39
CA LEU A 3 0.03 12.58 -2.39
C LEU A 3 0.40 11.30 -3.15
N VAL A 4 1.68 11.13 -3.53
CA VAL A 4 2.18 9.94 -4.21
C VAL A 4 1.99 8.69 -3.35
N VAL A 5 2.32 8.76 -2.05
CA VAL A 5 2.10 7.66 -1.09
C VAL A 5 0.61 7.33 -0.98
N VAL A 6 -0.26 8.34 -0.84
CA VAL A 6 -1.70 8.11 -0.74
C VAL A 6 -2.24 7.47 -2.02
N VAL A 7 -1.87 7.98 -3.19
CA VAL A 7 -2.30 7.44 -4.49
C VAL A 7 -1.85 5.99 -4.67
N ILE A 8 -0.59 5.67 -4.36
CA ILE A 8 -0.09 4.29 -4.54
C ILE A 8 -0.73 3.31 -3.54
N LEU A 9 -0.98 3.73 -2.30
CA LEU A 9 -1.68 2.91 -1.31
C LEU A 9 -3.16 2.69 -1.68
N VAL A 10 -3.83 3.72 -2.20
CA VAL A 10 -5.20 3.60 -2.72
C VAL A 10 -5.23 2.67 -3.93
N LEU A 11 -4.32 2.84 -4.88
CA LEU A 11 -4.21 1.95 -6.05
C LEU A 11 -4.02 0.49 -5.62
N SER A 12 -3.11 0.24 -4.68
CA SER A 12 -2.89 -1.08 -4.10
C SER A 12 -4.18 -1.65 -3.50
N GLY A 13 -4.86 -0.88 -2.63
CA GLY A 13 -6.11 -1.31 -1.99
C GLY A 13 -7.24 -1.58 -2.99
N VAL A 14 -7.36 -0.76 -4.03
CA VAL A 14 -8.36 -0.94 -5.11
C VAL A 14 -8.08 -2.21 -5.89
N LEU A 15 -6.83 -2.49 -6.26
CA LEU A 15 -6.48 -3.71 -6.99
C LEU A 15 -6.78 -4.98 -6.18
N ILE A 16 -6.45 -4.99 -4.89
CA ILE A 16 -6.78 -6.11 -3.98
C ILE A 16 -8.31 -6.25 -3.84
N THR A 17 -9.04 -5.13 -3.80
CA THR A 17 -10.51 -5.16 -3.76
C THR A 17 -11.09 -5.76 -5.04
N ILE A 18 -10.56 -5.39 -6.21
CA ILE A 18 -10.99 -5.94 -7.51
C ILE A 18 -10.78 -7.46 -7.54
N THR A 19 -9.61 -7.96 -7.11
CA THR A 19 -9.38 -9.42 -7.08
C THR A 19 -10.30 -10.13 -6.09
N THR A 20 -10.58 -9.50 -4.94
CA THR A 20 -11.48 -10.07 -3.92
C THR A 20 -12.91 -10.19 -4.43
N VAL A 21 -13.44 -9.13 -5.06
CA VAL A 21 -14.82 -9.11 -5.58
C VAL A 21 -14.97 -10.05 -6.77
N ARG A 22 -14.02 -10.00 -7.72
CA ARG A 22 -14.11 -10.81 -8.95
C ARG A 22 -13.77 -12.28 -8.72
N GLY A 23 -12.81 -12.57 -7.84
CA GLY A 23 -12.37 -13.92 -7.49
C GLY A 23 -13.18 -14.57 -6.36
N TRP A 24 -14.27 -13.95 -5.91
CA TRP A 24 -14.98 -14.31 -4.68
C TRP A 24 -15.25 -15.81 -4.53
N HIS A 25 -15.80 -16.45 -5.57
CA HIS A 25 -16.15 -17.87 -5.55
C HIS A 25 -14.95 -18.81 -5.75
N LEU A 26 -13.84 -18.30 -6.30
CA LEU A 26 -12.62 -19.04 -6.57
C LEU A 26 -11.64 -19.00 -5.38
N MET A 27 -11.80 -18.03 -4.49
CA MET A 27 -11.00 -17.84 -3.28
C MET A 27 -11.75 -18.46 -2.10
N GLN A 28 -11.55 -19.75 -1.81
CA GLN A 28 -12.15 -20.37 -0.62
C GLN A 28 -11.43 -19.92 0.66
N GLU A 29 -10.13 -20.20 0.80
CA GLU A 29 -9.37 -19.86 2.02
C GLU A 29 -8.74 -18.46 1.96
N ALA A 30 -8.35 -18.01 0.77
CA ALA A 30 -7.68 -16.72 0.58
C ALA A 30 -8.61 -15.51 0.78
N ARG A 31 -9.93 -15.71 0.88
CA ARG A 31 -10.91 -14.62 0.95
C ARG A 31 -10.75 -13.78 2.21
N THR A 32 -10.67 -14.43 3.37
CA THR A 32 -10.53 -13.75 4.67
C THR A 32 -9.25 -12.93 4.72
N LEU A 33 -8.15 -13.49 4.22
CA LEU A 33 -6.86 -12.81 4.18
C LEU A 33 -6.89 -11.56 3.29
N ASN A 34 -7.53 -11.63 2.12
CA ASN A 34 -7.66 -10.46 1.25
C ASN A 34 -8.50 -9.35 1.88
N ILE A 35 -9.60 -9.69 2.56
CA ILE A 35 -10.42 -8.70 3.29
C ILE A 35 -9.57 -7.98 4.36
N VAL A 36 -8.74 -8.71 5.09
CA VAL A 36 -7.81 -8.12 6.07
C VAL A 36 -6.82 -7.16 5.40
N PHE A 37 -6.24 -7.55 4.26
CA PHE A 37 -5.32 -6.67 3.53
C PHE A 37 -5.98 -5.39 3.03
N VAL A 38 -7.23 -5.46 2.55
CA VAL A 38 -8.01 -4.27 2.16
C VAL A 38 -8.24 -3.36 3.36
N ALA A 39 -8.69 -3.90 4.49
CA ALA A 39 -8.93 -3.12 5.70
C ALA A 39 -7.65 -2.42 6.20
N ILE A 40 -6.52 -3.12 6.20
CA ILE A 40 -5.21 -2.57 6.59
C ILE A 40 -4.79 -1.45 5.63
N HIS A 41 -4.98 -1.60 4.32
CA HIS A 41 -4.67 -0.55 3.35
C HIS A 41 -5.48 0.72 3.60
N VAL A 42 -6.77 0.59 3.91
CA VAL A 42 -7.61 1.73 4.27
C VAL A 42 -7.07 2.44 5.53
N VAL A 43 -6.69 1.69 6.56
CA VAL A 43 -6.09 2.25 7.78
C VAL A 43 -4.80 3.00 7.47
N PHE A 44 -3.92 2.46 6.62
CA PHE A 44 -2.69 3.13 6.21
C PHE A 44 -2.95 4.44 5.47
N VAL A 45 -3.91 4.45 4.54
CA VAL A 45 -4.31 5.67 3.82
C VAL A 45 -4.78 6.74 4.80
N VAL A 46 -5.67 6.40 5.73
CA VAL A 46 -6.16 7.35 6.74
C VAL A 46 -5.00 7.88 7.59
N GLN A 47 -4.05 7.02 7.97
CA GLN A 47 -2.94 7.42 8.84
C GLN A 47 -1.96 8.36 8.14
N VAL A 48 -1.66 8.12 6.86
CA VAL A 48 -0.87 9.05 6.04
C VAL A 48 -1.64 10.36 5.82
N LEU A 49 -2.97 10.32 5.69
CA LEU A 49 -3.81 11.53 5.65
C LEU A 49 -3.87 12.26 7.00
N ARG A 50 -3.64 11.58 8.12
CA ARG A 50 -3.49 12.19 9.46
C ARG A 50 -2.06 12.60 9.78
N TRP A 51 -1.22 12.73 8.75
CA TRP A 51 0.19 13.10 8.84
C TRP A 51 1.07 12.09 9.59
N SER A 52 0.59 10.89 9.93
CA SER A 52 1.39 9.88 10.66
C SER A 52 2.41 9.19 9.75
N ARG A 53 3.71 9.48 9.94
CA ARG A 53 4.79 8.82 9.18
C ARG A 53 5.17 7.43 9.71
N GLY A 54 4.84 7.14 10.97
CA GLY A 54 5.19 5.86 11.62
C GLY A 54 4.57 4.64 10.95
N VAL A 55 3.51 4.85 10.15
CA VAL A 55 2.84 3.80 9.39
C VAL A 55 3.60 3.38 8.13
N LEU A 56 4.50 4.22 7.60
CA LEU A 56 5.15 3.96 6.30
C LEU A 56 6.06 2.72 6.31
N PRO A 57 6.90 2.47 7.33
CA PRO A 57 7.70 1.24 7.39
C PRO A 57 6.81 0.00 7.55
N ILE A 58 5.71 0.11 8.30
CA ILE A 58 4.73 -0.97 8.47
C ILE A 58 4.04 -1.27 7.13
N ALA A 59 3.67 -0.23 6.39
CA ALA A 59 3.09 -0.35 5.05
C ALA A 59 4.05 -1.03 4.07
N ALA A 60 5.35 -0.70 4.10
CA ALA A 60 6.36 -1.38 3.31
C ALA A 60 6.47 -2.88 3.69
N GLY A 61 6.45 -3.21 4.99
CA GLY A 61 6.47 -4.60 5.45
C GLY A 61 5.25 -5.40 4.99
N VAL A 62 4.04 -4.84 5.14
CA VAL A 62 2.80 -5.47 4.66
C VAL A 62 2.80 -5.62 3.13
N ALA A 63 3.28 -4.62 2.40
CA ALA A 63 3.42 -4.69 0.94
C ALA A 63 4.37 -5.82 0.53
N ALA A 64 5.47 -6.03 1.26
CA ALA A 64 6.38 -7.16 1.01
C ALA A 64 5.68 -8.52 1.20
N PHE A 65 4.88 -8.68 2.26
CA PHE A 65 4.08 -9.90 2.45
C PHE A 65 3.10 -10.14 1.30
N ILE A 66 2.39 -9.09 0.87
CA ILE A 66 1.44 -9.19 -0.25
C ILE A 66 2.17 -9.51 -1.55
N ALA A 67 3.34 -8.93 -1.79
CA ALA A 67 4.17 -9.24 -2.97
C ALA A 67 4.55 -10.72 -3.02
N ILE A 68 4.94 -11.30 -1.88
CA ILE A 68 5.29 -12.73 -1.80
C ILE A 68 4.08 -13.60 -2.16
N PHE A 69 2.91 -13.36 -1.54
CA PHE A 69 1.70 -14.12 -1.85
C PHE A 69 1.21 -13.91 -3.28
N ALA A 70 1.31 -12.69 -3.82
CA ALA A 70 0.96 -12.40 -5.20
C ALA A 70 1.86 -13.18 -6.15
N GLY A 71 3.18 -13.15 -5.92
CA GLY A 71 4.17 -13.87 -6.72
C GLY A 71 3.93 -15.38 -6.77
N SER A 72 3.63 -16.01 -5.62
CA SER A 72 3.31 -17.44 -5.59
C SER A 72 1.94 -17.79 -6.19
N SER A 73 1.01 -16.84 -6.22
CA SER A 73 -0.35 -17.08 -6.73
C SER A 73 -0.47 -16.94 -8.26
N VAL A 74 0.51 -16.34 -8.94
CA VAL A 74 0.44 -16.12 -10.40
C VAL A 74 0.28 -17.45 -11.15
N SER A 75 1.11 -18.45 -10.86
CA SER A 75 1.03 -19.75 -11.54
C SER A 75 -0.32 -20.43 -11.31
N SER A 76 -0.83 -20.36 -10.08
CA SER A 76 -2.12 -20.97 -9.70
C SER A 76 -3.30 -20.41 -10.49
N TRP A 77 -3.27 -19.12 -10.86
CA TRP A 77 -4.32 -18.54 -11.71
C TRP A 77 -4.25 -19.01 -13.16
N TYR A 78 -3.04 -19.14 -13.72
CA TYR A 78 -2.87 -19.58 -15.11
C TYR A 78 -3.06 -21.09 -15.29
N GLU A 79 -2.82 -21.91 -14.26
CA GLU A 79 -3.18 -23.34 -14.28
C GLU A 79 -4.69 -23.55 -14.50
N ARG A 80 -5.52 -22.61 -14.01
CA ARG A 80 -6.98 -22.61 -14.17
C ARG A 80 -7.45 -21.94 -15.46
N ASP A 81 -6.54 -21.42 -16.29
CA ASP A 81 -6.83 -20.84 -17.62
C ASP A 81 -6.86 -21.90 -18.74
N ALA A 82 -6.90 -23.19 -18.38
CA ALA A 82 -6.97 -24.29 -19.33
C ALA A 82 -8.39 -24.49 -19.89
N SER A 83 -8.46 -24.94 -21.15
CA SER A 83 -9.71 -25.34 -21.79
C SER A 83 -10.35 -26.50 -21.04
N GLY A 84 -11.49 -26.27 -20.41
CA GLY A 84 -12.20 -27.27 -19.58
C GLY A 84 -12.70 -26.72 -18.23
N TYR A 85 -12.16 -25.59 -17.77
CA TYR A 85 -12.69 -24.87 -16.61
C TYR A 85 -13.79 -23.89 -17.02
N ALA A 86 -14.91 -23.89 -16.28
CA ALA A 86 -16.04 -22.99 -16.53
C ALA A 86 -15.64 -21.50 -16.44
N ASP A 87 -14.64 -21.17 -15.60
CA ASP A 87 -14.19 -19.81 -15.32
C ASP A 87 -12.80 -19.50 -15.88
N ALA A 88 -12.32 -20.23 -16.89
CA ALA A 88 -10.95 -20.11 -17.41
C ALA A 88 -10.56 -18.66 -17.75
N SER A 89 -11.39 -17.97 -18.54
CA SER A 89 -11.15 -16.57 -18.93
C SER A 89 -11.08 -15.59 -17.75
N LEU A 90 -11.88 -15.82 -16.70
CA LEU A 90 -11.83 -15.01 -15.47
C LEU A 90 -10.52 -15.28 -14.72
N SER A 91 -10.07 -16.52 -14.70
CA SER A 91 -8.83 -16.91 -14.05
C SER A 91 -7.60 -16.27 -14.69
N GLY A 92 -7.49 -16.29 -16.02
CA GLY A 92 -6.41 -15.60 -16.73
C GLY A 92 -6.38 -14.10 -16.44
N GLN A 93 -7.55 -13.45 -16.39
CA GLN A 93 -7.65 -12.02 -16.02
C GLN A 93 -7.22 -11.76 -14.57
N LEU A 94 -7.58 -12.62 -13.61
CA LEU A 94 -7.13 -12.51 -12.22
C LEU A 94 -5.62 -12.73 -12.08
N GLY A 95 -5.05 -13.62 -12.89
CA GLY A 95 -3.60 -13.81 -13.01
C GLY A 95 -2.88 -12.55 -13.46
N LEU A 96 -3.39 -11.88 -14.50
CA LEU A 96 -2.89 -10.59 -14.96
C LEU A 96 -2.96 -9.52 -13.85
N VAL A 97 -4.12 -9.39 -13.19
CA VAL A 97 -4.29 -8.41 -12.10
C VAL A 97 -3.32 -8.73 -10.94
N THR A 98 -3.05 -9.99 -10.65
CA THR A 98 -2.10 -10.41 -9.61
C THR A 98 -0.66 -10.02 -9.95
N ILE A 99 -0.25 -10.11 -11.23
CA ILE A 99 1.04 -9.59 -11.70
C ILE A 99 1.12 -8.07 -11.51
N VAL A 100 0.04 -7.34 -11.83
CA VAL A 100 -0.02 -5.88 -11.60
C VAL A 100 0.08 -5.57 -10.11
N ILE A 101 -0.61 -6.33 -9.24
CA ILE A 101 -0.51 -6.18 -7.78
C ILE A 101 0.94 -6.36 -7.33
N LEU A 102 1.64 -7.40 -7.81
CA LEU A 102 3.06 -7.62 -7.48
C LEU A 102 3.92 -6.39 -7.83
N GLY A 103 3.77 -5.85 -9.04
CA GLY A 103 4.47 -4.64 -9.47
C GLY A 103 4.12 -3.42 -8.60
N VAL A 104 2.85 -3.25 -8.26
CA VAL A 104 2.40 -2.16 -7.39
C VAL A 104 2.95 -2.32 -5.97
N GLN A 105 3.05 -3.54 -5.41
CA GLN A 105 3.64 -3.73 -4.09
C GLN A 105 5.11 -3.34 -4.05
N ILE A 106 5.87 -3.67 -5.10
CA ILE A 106 7.27 -3.21 -5.22
C ILE A 106 7.32 -1.68 -5.24
N ALA A 107 6.42 -1.03 -5.99
CA ALA A 107 6.33 0.43 -6.00
C ALA A 107 5.95 1.01 -4.62
N VAL A 108 4.99 0.40 -3.90
CA VAL A 108 4.62 0.79 -2.53
C VAL A 108 5.82 0.73 -1.60
N ILE A 109 6.60 -0.35 -1.64
CA ILE A 109 7.79 -0.53 -0.80
C ILE A 109 8.80 0.60 -1.06
N LEU A 110 9.16 0.83 -2.32
CA LEU A 110 10.13 1.85 -2.70
C LEU A 110 9.66 3.25 -2.28
N VAL A 111 8.41 3.60 -2.62
CA VAL A 111 7.82 4.91 -2.30
C VAL A 111 7.70 5.12 -0.79
N ALA A 112 7.28 4.10 -0.04
CA ALA A 112 7.12 4.19 1.42
C ALA A 112 8.47 4.41 2.12
N ILE A 113 9.52 3.68 1.71
CA ILE A 113 10.88 3.86 2.25
C ILE A 113 11.42 5.25 1.91
N THR A 114 11.28 5.70 0.66
CA THR A 114 11.71 7.05 0.26
C THR A 114 10.94 8.14 1.01
N ALA A 115 9.62 8.01 1.14
CA ALA A 115 8.79 9.00 1.84
C ALA A 115 9.09 9.05 3.34
N PHE A 116 9.41 7.92 3.97
CA PHE A 116 9.79 7.87 5.39
C PHE A 116 11.02 8.74 5.69
N GLY A 117 11.97 8.83 4.74
CA GLY A 117 13.16 9.68 4.85
C GLY A 117 12.90 11.19 4.80
N GLN A 118 11.72 11.65 4.35
CA GLN A 118 11.46 13.08 4.07
C GLN A 118 11.06 13.94 5.29
N ARG A 119 11.04 13.38 6.50
CA ARG A 119 10.90 14.11 7.79
C ARG A 119 9.81 15.21 7.86
N TRP A 120 8.71 15.06 7.11
CA TRP A 120 7.61 16.04 7.01
C TRP A 120 6.75 16.25 8.28
N GLN A 121 7.21 15.75 9.44
CA GLN A 121 6.57 15.88 10.75
C GLN A 121 7.37 16.75 11.72
N GLU A 122 8.53 17.24 11.29
CA GLU A 122 9.30 18.19 12.09
C GLU A 122 8.64 19.56 11.93
N GLU A 123 7.93 20.01 12.98
CA GLU A 123 7.64 21.42 13.16
C GLU A 123 8.99 22.11 13.37
N VAL A 124 9.36 22.97 12.43
CA VAL A 124 10.59 23.76 12.55
C VAL A 124 10.32 24.80 13.62
N GLU A 125 10.96 24.66 14.79
CA GLU A 125 10.97 25.70 15.82
C GLU A 125 11.53 26.99 15.18
N GLN A 126 10.67 27.96 14.90
CA GLN A 126 11.12 29.28 14.51
C GLN A 126 11.55 30.00 15.78
N ALA A 127 12.84 30.33 15.88
CA ALA A 127 13.32 31.21 16.93
C ALA A 127 12.56 32.54 16.81
N THR A 128 11.69 32.83 17.78
CA THR A 128 11.09 34.15 17.90
C THR A 128 12.23 35.17 17.95
N PRO A 129 12.26 36.19 17.08
CA PRO A 129 13.33 37.18 17.11
C PRO A 129 13.41 37.72 18.54
N SER A 130 14.54 37.49 19.19
CA SER A 130 14.77 37.99 20.53
C SER A 130 14.66 39.51 20.46
N THR A 131 13.69 40.07 21.20
CA THR A 131 13.72 41.48 21.57
C THR A 131 15.12 41.78 22.08
N PRO A 132 15.86 42.75 21.50
CA PRO A 132 17.23 43.00 21.90
C PRO A 132 17.28 43.38 23.39
N ALA A 133 17.78 42.49 24.23
CA ALA A 133 18.08 42.78 25.62
C ALA A 133 19.41 43.56 25.69
N HIS A 134 19.42 44.80 25.18
CA HIS A 134 20.54 45.71 25.36
C HIS A 134 20.11 47.18 25.27
N ALA A 135 19.43 47.70 26.31
CA ALA A 135 19.33 49.14 26.57
C ALA A 135 18.69 49.42 27.95
N ALA A 136 19.38 49.15 29.07
CA ALA A 136 19.17 49.83 30.37
C ALA A 136 20.03 49.18 31.48
N ALA A 137 21.34 49.40 31.47
CA ALA A 137 22.19 49.33 32.65
C ALA A 137 23.60 49.81 32.28
N SER A 138 23.76 51.13 32.11
CA SER A 138 25.04 51.85 32.16
C SER A 138 24.83 53.10 32.97
#